data_AF-A0A950IFJ1-F1
#
_entry.id   AF-A0A950IFJ1-F1
#
_cell.length_a   1.000
_cell.length_b   1.000
_cell.length_c   1.000
_cell.angle_alpha   90.00
_cell.angle_beta   90.00
_cell.angle_gamma   90.00
#
_symmetry.space_group_name_H-M   'P 1'
#
loop_
_entity.id
_entity.type
_entity.pdbx_description
1 polymer ?
#
loop_
_entity_poly.entity_id
_entity_poly.type
_entity_poly.pdbx_seq_one_letter_code
_entity_poly.pdbx_strand_id
1 'polypeptide(L)' 'LLILSDTGDQRVPITQAYALYHALHDRGKTVSFVAFPRAGHFPTDPVGRESVLKLWAGWFERWMK' A
#
# COMPACT_ATOMS: atom_id res chain seq x y z
N LEU A 1 9.45 3.59 2.96
CA LEU A 1 8.33 2.71 3.35
C LEU A 1 7.37 2.60 2.17
N LEU A 2 6.89 1.40 1.85
CA LEU A 2 5.78 1.18 0.92
C LEU A 2 4.51 0.90 1.71
N ILE A 3 3.44 1.65 1.44
CA ILE A 3 2.11 1.46 2.01
C ILE A 3 1.19 1.00 0.89
N LEU A 4 0.48 -0.11 1.09
CA LEU A 4 -0.52 -0.65 0.18
C LEU A 4 -1.83 -0.80 0.95
N SER A 5 -2.95 -0.32 0.41
CA SER A 5 -4.26 -0.41 1.09
C SER A 5 -5.41 -0.47 0.10
N ASP A 6 -6.39 -1.31 0.40
CA ASP A 6 -7.67 -1.35 -0.32
C ASP A 6 -8.61 -0.28 0.26
N THR A 7 -9.17 0.59 -0.60
CA THR A 7 -9.96 1.76 -0.16
C THR A 7 -11.26 1.38 0.53
N GLY A 8 -11.80 0.20 0.24
CA GLY A 8 -13.04 -0.33 0.80
C GLY A 8 -12.83 -1.29 1.97
N ASP A 9 -11.64 -1.35 2.56
CA ASP A 9 -11.37 -2.18 3.73
C ASP A 9 -12.16 -1.69 4.96
N GLN A 10 -13.12 -2.52 5.38
CA GLN A 10 -13.96 -2.26 6.55
C GLN A 10 -13.30 -2.69 7.87
N ARG A 11 -12.26 -3.54 7.81
CA ARG A 11 -11.53 -4.04 8.99
C ARG A 11 -10.44 -3.06 9.40
N VAL A 12 -9.72 -2.52 8.43
CA VAL A 12 -8.67 -1.51 8.62
C VAL A 12 -8.96 -0.31 7.71
N PRO A 13 -9.73 0.68 8.19
CA PRO A 13 -10.12 1.82 7.36
C PRO A 13 -8.91 2.56 6.76
N ILE A 14 -9.02 2.91 5.48
CA ILE A 14 -7.94 3.55 4.70
C ILE A 14 -7.45 4.88 5.30
N THR A 15 -8.26 5.54 6.12
CA THR A 15 -7.88 6.78 6.84
C THR A 15 -6.61 6.60 7.67
N GLN A 16 -6.35 5.40 8.19
CA GLN A 16 -5.11 5.09 8.91
C GLN A 16 -3.88 5.12 7.98
N ALA A 17 -4.01 4.58 6.76
CA ALA A 17 -2.95 4.60 5.75
C ALA A 17 -2.66 6.02 5.27
N TYR A 18 -3.70 6.84 5.04
CA TYR A 18 -3.55 8.27 4.72
C TYR A 18 -2.79 9.01 5.82
N ALA A 19 -3.18 8.83 7.08
CA ALA A 19 -2.53 9.49 8.21
C ALA A 19 -1.03 9.13 8.30
N LEU A 20 -0.68 7.85 8.14
CA LEU A 20 0.71 7.40 8.16
C LEU A 20 1.50 7.95 6.96
N TYR A 21 0.92 7.93 5.76
CA TYR A 21 1.55 8.48 4.57
C TYR A 21 1.90 9.95 4.77
N HIS A 22 0.94 10.79 5.16
CA HIS A 22 1.17 12.21 5.40
C HIS A 22 2.19 12.45 6.52
N ALA A 23 2.07 11.73 7.64
CA ALA A 23 3.02 11.88 8.75
C ALA A 23 4.48 11.65 8.34
N LEU A 24 4.73 10.70 7.43
CA LEU A 24 6.06 10.39 6.90
C LEU A 24 6.47 11.34 5.75
N HIS A 25 5.58 11.52 4.79
CA HIS A 25 5.81 12.35 3.61
C HIS A 25 6.11 13.80 3.99
N ASP A 26 5.29 14.38 4.86
CA ASP A 26 5.40 15.78 5.27
C ASP A 26 6.65 16.04 6.13
N ARG A 27 7.28 14.96 6.65
CA ARG A 27 8.58 14.98 7.33
C ARG A 27 9.75 14.65 6.41
N GLY A 28 9.53 14.64 5.09
CA GLY A 28 10.55 14.36 4.09
C GLY A 28 11.11 12.94 4.13
N LYS A 29 10.39 11.97 4.72
CA LYS A 29 10.83 10.57 4.72
C LYS A 29 10.50 9.92 3.38
N THR A 30 11.36 9.03 2.92
CA THR A 30 11.10 8.21 1.73
C THR A 30 9.91 7.29 1.97
N VAL A 31 8.76 7.64 1.42
CA VAL A 31 7.51 6.86 1.51
C VAL A 31 6.80 6.84 0.17
N SER A 32 6.15 5.73 -0.16
CA SER A 32 5.25 5.58 -1.30
C SER A 32 3.94 4.96 -0.82
N PHE A 33 2.81 5.40 -1.39
CA PHE A 33 1.49 4.90 -1.06
C PHE A 33 0.70 4.56 -2.33
N VAL A 34 0.15 3.36 -2.38
CA VAL A 34 -0.76 2.90 -3.41
C VAL A 34 -2.09 2.52 -2.78
N ALA A 35 -3.16 3.17 -3.23
CA ALA A 35 -4.52 2.87 -2.85
C ALA A 35 -5.22 2.10 -3.98
N PHE A 36 -5.80 0.94 -3.67
CA PHE A 36 -6.56 0.15 -4.63
C PHE A 36 -8.05 0.41 -4.45
N PRO A 37 -8.78 0.88 -5.48
CA PRO A 37 -10.21 1.19 -5.38
C PRO A 37 -11.05 -0.08 -5.39
N ARG A 38 -10.99 -0.86 -4.31
CA ARG A 38 -11.68 -2.16 -4.16
C ARG A 38 -12.16 -2.40 -2.73
N ALA A 39 -13.12 -3.30 -2.60
CA ALA A 39 -13.66 -3.74 -1.31
C ALA A 39 -12.84 -4.90 -0.72
N GLY A 40 -12.92 -5.05 0.61
CA GLY A 40 -12.24 -6.11 1.34
C GLY A 40 -10.89 -5.69 1.90
N HIS A 41 -10.23 -6.63 2.60
CA HIS A 41 -8.95 -6.39 3.28
C HIS A 41 -7.73 -6.73 2.41
N PHE A 42 -7.93 -7.60 1.41
CA PHE A 42 -6.88 -8.03 0.50
C PHE A 42 -7.52 -8.50 -0.82
N PRO A 43 -6.80 -8.42 -1.96
CA PRO A 43 -7.33 -8.86 -3.24
C PRO A 43 -7.72 -10.34 -3.25
N THR A 44 -8.93 -10.63 -3.72
CA THR A 44 -9.44 -11.99 -3.86
C THR A 44 -9.17 -12.57 -5.25
N ASP A 45 -8.98 -11.71 -6.25
CA ASP A 45 -8.72 -12.08 -7.63
C ASP A 45 -7.20 -12.27 -7.92
N PRO A 46 -6.83 -13.14 -8.87
CA PRO A 46 -5.42 -13.38 -9.21
C PRO A 46 -4.66 -12.14 -9.69
N VAL A 47 -5.30 -11.26 -10.47
CA VAL A 47 -4.66 -10.08 -11.06
C VAL A 47 -4.31 -9.06 -9.97
N GLY A 48 -5.23 -8.85 -9.03
CA GLY A 48 -5.03 -7.99 -7.87
C GLY A 48 -3.92 -8.50 -6.96
N ARG A 49 -3.85 -9.82 -6.74
CA ARG A 49 -2.76 -10.45 -5.96
C ARG A 49 -1.41 -10.30 -6.65
N GLU A 50 -1.34 -10.57 -7.95
CA GLU A 50 -0.12 -10.39 -8.74
C GLU A 50 0.36 -8.94 -8.70
N SER A 51 -0.56 -7.98 -8.79
CA SER A 51 -0.23 -6.54 -8.70
C SER A 51 0.43 -6.18 -7.38
N VAL A 52 -0.10 -6.67 -6.25
CA VAL A 52 0.49 -6.48 -4.92
C VAL A 52 1.89 -7.12 -4.86
N LEU A 53 2.04 -8.34 -5.35
CA LEU A 53 3.32 -9.06 -5.34
C LEU A 53 4.40 -8.35 -6.17
N LYS A 54 4.05 -7.77 -7.33
CA LYS A 54 4.99 -6.99 -8.16
C LYS A 54 5.46 -5.71 -7.45
N LEU A 55 4.57 -5.03 -6.73
CA LEU A 55 4.93 -3.86 -5.91
C LEU A 55 5.82 -4.25 -4.73
N TRP A 56 5.46 -5.33 -4.03
CA TRP A 56 6.32 -6.28 -3.30
C TRP A 56 7.78 -6.29 -3.78
N ALA A 57 7.99 -7.09 -4.82
CA ALA A 57 9.30 -7.39 -5.38
C ALA A 57 10.04 -6.12 -5.82
N GLY A 58 9.37 -5.22 -6.54
CA GLY A 58 9.99 -3.99 -7.02
C GLY A 58 10.43 -3.03 -5.91
N TRP A 59 9.75 -3.03 -4.75
CA TRP A 59 10.20 -2.26 -3.59
C TRP A 59 11.46 -2.88 -2.97
N PHE A 60 11.48 -4.20 -2.83
CA PHE A 60 12.64 -4.91 -2.31
C PHE A 60 13.86 -4.78 -3.23
N GLU A 61 13.72 -4.98 -4.54
CA GLU A 61 14.80 -4.77 -5.51
C GLU A 61 15.41 -3.36 -5.44
N ARG A 62 14.58 -2.36 -5.16
CA ARG A 62 15.00 -0.96 -5.08
C ARG A 62 15.74 -0.63 -3.78
N TRP A 63 15.30 -1.18 -2.65
CA TRP A 63 15.70 -0.69 -1.32
C TRP A 63 16.37 -1.72 -0.41
N MET A 64 16.27 -3.01 -0.71
CA MET A 64 16.93 -4.09 0.03
C MET A 64 17.96 -4.75 -0.87
N LYS A 65 19.23 -4.39 -0.65
CA LYS A 65 20.39 -5.08 -1.20
C LYS A 65 21.21 -5.65 -0.07
#